data_AF-A0A418T9I0-F1
#
_entry.id   AF-A0A418T9I0-F1
#
_cell.length_a   1.000
_cell.length_b   1.000
_cell.length_c   1.000
_cell.angle_alpha   90.00
_cell.angle_beta   90.00
_cell.angle_gamma   90.00
#
_symmetry.space_group_name_H-M   'P 1'
#
loop_
_entity.id
_entity.type
_entity.pdbx_description
1 polymer ?
#
loop_
_entity_poly.entity_id
_entity_poly.type
_entity_poly.pdbx_seq_one_letter_code
_entity_poly.pdbx_strand_id
1 'polypeptide(L)'
;MEQQQNGKRSWALPITLVLLVFSLMGNILLYTKHIEHTRGDIVRTGEMIFQGFKEGQEQLAHWSVYLEEIQLNADTEPALARLTAKHFNVSVDREQAGLAVLMSHAAEIDSAAFSQDSETYDAYEKKLQQALQDIGSGSGALSEAEHAAVSEAQSSFVSLTELMSAFHYEMEGDRNSMVRLANGHDWIDIASELQKALKNYAGS
;
A
#
# COMPACT_ATOMS: atom_id res chain seq x y z
N MET A 1 50.12 55.56 48.34
CA MET A 1 48.66 55.69 48.29
C MET A 1 48.19 55.15 46.96
N GLU A 2 47.46 54.04 47.03
CA GLU A 2 46.49 53.45 46.10
C GLU A 2 46.69 53.60 44.57
N GLN A 3 47.15 52.52 43.95
CA GLN A 3 46.93 52.27 42.52
C GLN A 3 45.46 51.88 42.32
N GLN A 4 44.65 52.76 41.72
CA GLN A 4 43.34 52.41 41.18
C GLN A 4 43.51 51.40 40.03
N GLN A 5 43.34 50.11 40.32
CA GLN A 5 43.08 49.11 39.29
C GLN A 5 41.71 49.39 38.69
N ASN A 6 41.73 49.99 37.50
CA ASN A 6 40.55 50.25 36.68
C ASN A 6 39.93 48.90 36.27
N GLY A 7 38.90 48.47 36.98
CA GLY A 7 38.22 47.20 36.77
C GLY A 7 37.54 47.14 35.40
N LYS A 8 38.22 46.58 34.39
CA LYS A 8 37.58 46.17 33.13
C LYS A 8 36.49 45.14 33.48
N ARG A 9 35.21 45.58 33.49
CA ARG A 9 34.06 44.67 33.63
C ARG A 9 34.22 43.55 32.61
N SER A 10 34.32 42.31 33.10
CA SER A 10 34.48 41.14 32.24
C SER A 10 33.18 40.91 31.46
N TRP A 11 33.15 41.41 30.22
CA TRP A 11 32.04 41.21 29.28
C TRP A 11 32.02 39.79 28.69
N ALA A 12 33.09 39.00 28.92
CA ALA A 12 33.18 37.63 28.44
C ALA A 12 32.03 36.77 28.99
N LEU A 13 31.72 36.90 30.28
CA LEU A 13 30.69 36.09 30.94
C LEU A 13 29.28 36.33 30.36
N PRO A 14 28.77 37.58 30.26
CA PRO A 14 27.47 37.81 29.62
C PRO A 14 27.44 37.41 28.15
N ILE A 15 28.54 37.59 27.39
CA ILE A 15 28.61 37.18 25.98
C ILE A 15 28.52 35.64 25.86
N THR A 16 29.27 34.90 26.67
CA THR A 16 29.20 33.42 26.67
C THR A 16 27.83 32.91 27.07
N LEU A 17 27.15 33.60 27.99
CA LEU A 17 25.83 33.21 28.47
C LEU A 17 24.76 33.46 27.39
N VAL A 18 24.85 34.57 26.66
CA VAL A 18 24.00 34.85 25.50
C VAL A 18 24.25 33.82 24.39
N LEU A 19 25.51 33.54 24.05
CA LEU A 19 25.85 32.52 23.04
C LEU A 19 25.37 31.12 23.43
N LEU A 20 25.47 30.76 24.71
CA LEU A 20 24.95 29.50 25.23
C LEU A 20 23.43 29.41 25.07
N VAL A 21 22.70 30.47 25.42
CA VAL A 21 21.24 30.52 25.28
C VAL A 21 20.83 30.42 23.81
N PHE A 22 21.50 31.15 22.90
CA PHE A 22 21.23 31.05 21.46
C PHE A 22 21.56 29.67 20.90
N SER A 23 22.66 29.04 21.34
CA SER A 23 23.02 27.68 20.93
C SER A 23 22.01 26.65 21.42
N LEU A 24 21.56 26.75 22.68
CA LEU A 24 20.56 25.85 23.25
C LEU A 24 19.22 26.00 22.51
N MET A 25 18.79 27.23 22.27
CA MET A 25 17.53 27.52 21.59
C MET A 25 17.55 27.09 20.13
N GLY A 26 18.68 27.29 19.44
CA GLY A 26 18.89 26.80 18.08
C GLY A 26 18.84 25.28 17.98
N ASN A 27 19.50 24.57 18.91
CA ASN A 27 19.43 23.10 18.95
C ASN A 27 18.01 22.60 19.23
N ILE A 28 17.30 23.20 20.17
CA ILE A 28 15.90 22.83 20.48
C ILE A 28 15.02 23.03 19.23
N LEU A 29 15.12 24.18 18.56
CA LEU A 29 14.33 24.45 17.35
C LEU A 29 14.63 23.47 16.21
N LEU A 30 15.91 23.14 15.99
CA LEU A 30 16.30 22.16 14.97
C LEU A 30 15.77 20.76 15.32
N TYR A 31 15.87 20.34 16.58
CA TYR A 31 15.29 19.08 17.05
C TYR A 31 13.77 19.05 16.91
N THR A 32 13.08 20.13 17.26
CA THR A 32 11.62 20.23 17.12
C THR A 32 11.21 20.12 15.65
N LYS A 33 11.86 20.86 14.75
CA LYS A 33 11.55 20.81 13.32
C LYS A 33 11.84 19.42 12.72
N HIS A 34 12.94 18.79 13.13
CA HIS A 34 13.28 17.44 12.69
C HIS A 34 12.24 16.41 13.17
N ILE A 35 11.85 16.46 14.45
CA ILE A 35 10.81 15.57 15.01
C ILE A 35 9.47 15.79 14.31
N GLU A 36 9.11 17.04 14.01
CA GLU A 36 7.87 17.35 13.30
C GLU A 36 7.86 16.80 11.87
N HIS A 37 8.97 16.95 11.13
CA HIS A 37 9.12 16.39 9.79
C HIS A 37 9.04 14.86 9.80
N THR A 38 9.83 14.19 10.65
CA THR A 38 9.84 12.73 10.75
C THR A 38 8.47 12.19 11.18
N ARG A 39 7.77 12.85 12.10
CA ARG A 39 6.41 12.46 12.48
C ARG A 39 5.38 12.75 11.38
N GLY A 40 5.59 13.77 10.55
CA GLY A 40 4.76 14.05 9.38
C GLY A 40 4.90 12.93 8.34
N ASP A 41 6.13 12.52 8.05
CA ASP A 41 6.41 11.44 7.09
C ASP A 41 5.81 10.10 7.56
N ILE A 42 5.95 9.77 8.85
CA ILE A 42 5.36 8.54 9.42
C ILE A 42 3.83 8.55 9.29
N VAL A 43 3.17 9.67 9.59
CA VAL A 43 1.70 9.76 9.44
C VAL A 43 1.30 9.58 7.99
N ARG A 44 2.03 10.23 7.06
CA ARG A 44 1.79 10.08 5.62
C ARG A 44 1.97 8.63 5.15
N THR A 45 2.97 7.91 5.64
CA THR A 45 3.13 6.47 5.36
C THR A 45 1.92 5.68 5.85
N GLY A 46 1.43 5.97 7.07
CA GLY A 46 0.22 5.35 7.59
C GLY A 46 -1.02 5.63 6.73
N GLU A 47 -1.17 6.87 6.25
CA GLU A 47 -2.25 7.26 5.33
C GLU A 47 -2.15 6.52 3.99
N MET A 48 -0.95 6.34 3.44
CA MET A 48 -0.75 5.57 2.20
C MET A 48 -1.08 4.09 2.37
N ILE A 49 -0.72 3.48 3.51
CA ILE A 49 -1.10 2.09 3.83
C ILE A 49 -2.62 1.97 3.96
N PHE A 50 -3.25 2.85 4.72
CA PHE A 50 -4.71 2.87 4.87
C PHE A 50 -5.42 3.03 3.52
N GLN A 51 -4.95 3.96 2.70
CA GLN A 51 -5.48 4.20 1.36
C GLN A 51 -5.25 2.98 0.45
N GLY A 52 -4.13 2.28 0.56
CA GLY A 52 -3.86 1.03 -0.16
C GLY A 52 -4.86 -0.08 0.18
N PHE A 53 -5.29 -0.20 1.44
CA PHE A 53 -6.38 -1.11 1.82
C PHE A 53 -7.71 -0.72 1.19
N LYS A 54 -8.05 0.56 1.21
CA LYS A 54 -9.29 1.05 0.60
C LYS A 54 -9.30 0.85 -0.91
N GLU A 55 -8.24 1.26 -1.60
CA GLU A 55 -8.09 1.13 -3.04
C GLU A 55 -8.06 -0.34 -3.47
N GLY A 56 -7.37 -1.22 -2.73
CA GLY A 56 -7.36 -2.64 -3.04
C GLY A 56 -8.73 -3.30 -2.86
N GLN A 57 -9.51 -2.87 -1.86
CA GLN A 57 -10.88 -3.37 -1.68
C GLN A 57 -11.80 -2.89 -2.81
N GLU A 58 -11.72 -1.62 -3.19
CA GLU A 58 -12.45 -1.05 -4.32
C GLU A 58 -12.08 -1.73 -5.65
N GLN A 59 -10.77 -1.97 -5.87
CA GLN A 59 -10.22 -2.69 -7.01
C GLN A 59 -10.79 -4.11 -7.11
N LEU A 60 -10.72 -4.90 -6.03
CA LEU A 60 -11.26 -6.27 -6.00
C LEU A 60 -12.78 -6.32 -6.20
N ALA A 61 -13.51 -5.36 -5.62
CA ALA A 61 -14.95 -5.25 -5.81
C ALA A 61 -15.29 -4.96 -7.29
N HIS A 62 -14.57 -4.03 -7.92
CA HIS A 62 -14.75 -3.71 -9.33
C HIS A 62 -14.40 -4.88 -10.24
N TRP A 63 -13.29 -5.56 -9.97
CA TRP A 63 -12.85 -6.75 -10.72
C TRP A 63 -13.81 -7.92 -10.59
N SER A 64 -14.41 -8.10 -9.42
CA SER A 64 -15.42 -9.14 -9.18
C SER A 64 -16.65 -8.95 -10.05
N VAL A 65 -17.11 -7.70 -10.25
CA VAL A 65 -18.24 -7.39 -11.15
C VAL A 65 -17.95 -7.83 -12.59
N TYR A 66 -16.73 -7.60 -13.10
CA TYR A 66 -16.37 -8.06 -14.44
C TYR A 66 -16.40 -9.58 -14.57
N LEU A 67 -15.84 -10.31 -13.60
CA LEU A 67 -15.86 -11.78 -13.63
C LEU A 67 -17.29 -12.34 -13.55
N GLU A 68 -18.13 -11.74 -12.69
CA GLU A 68 -19.55 -12.11 -12.61
C GLU A 68 -20.27 -11.89 -13.94
N GLU A 69 -20.02 -10.76 -14.61
CA GLU A 69 -20.61 -10.47 -15.92
C GLU A 69 -20.12 -11.43 -17.01
N ILE A 70 -18.82 -11.78 -17.01
CA ILE A 70 -18.27 -12.79 -17.92
C ILE A 70 -18.98 -14.13 -17.71
N GLN A 71 -19.14 -14.55 -16.45
CA GLN A 71 -19.73 -15.84 -16.12
C GLN A 71 -21.24 -15.90 -16.38
N LEU A 72 -21.96 -14.81 -16.09
CA LEU A 72 -23.39 -14.70 -16.36
C LEU A 72 -23.72 -14.82 -17.85
N ASN A 73 -22.86 -14.26 -18.71
CA ASN A 73 -23.06 -14.20 -20.15
C ASN A 73 -22.34 -15.32 -20.92
N ALA A 74 -21.58 -16.17 -20.25
CA ALA A 74 -20.69 -17.16 -20.88
C ALA A 74 -21.42 -18.09 -21.86
N ASP A 75 -22.64 -18.50 -21.52
CA ASP A 75 -23.46 -19.44 -22.30
C ASP A 75 -24.52 -18.74 -23.16
N THR A 76 -25.08 -17.63 -22.68
CA THR A 76 -26.24 -16.94 -23.28
C THR A 76 -25.83 -15.90 -24.31
N GLU A 77 -24.79 -15.11 -24.01
CA GLU A 77 -24.25 -14.06 -24.86
C GLU A 77 -22.71 -14.12 -24.92
N PRO A 78 -22.13 -15.18 -25.52
CA PRO A 78 -20.68 -15.39 -25.46
C PRO A 78 -19.85 -14.25 -26.06
N ALA A 79 -20.40 -13.55 -27.06
CA ALA A 79 -19.77 -12.37 -27.63
C ALA A 79 -19.63 -11.22 -26.62
N LEU A 80 -20.64 -11.03 -25.76
CA LEU A 80 -20.60 -10.06 -24.67
C LEU A 80 -19.57 -10.51 -23.63
N ALA A 81 -19.61 -11.77 -23.16
CA ALA A 81 -18.64 -12.28 -22.19
C ALA A 81 -17.17 -12.08 -22.65
N ARG A 82 -16.87 -12.37 -23.92
CA ARG A 82 -15.52 -12.15 -24.49
C ARG A 82 -15.17 -10.66 -24.62
N LEU A 83 -16.15 -9.81 -24.94
CA LEU A 83 -15.95 -8.36 -24.97
C LEU A 83 -15.67 -7.80 -23.57
N THR A 84 -16.43 -8.24 -22.57
CA THR A 84 -16.25 -7.90 -21.16
C THR A 84 -14.86 -8.34 -20.68
N ALA A 85 -14.39 -9.54 -21.04
CA ALA A 85 -13.02 -9.98 -20.73
C ALA A 85 -11.93 -9.08 -21.35
N LYS A 86 -12.12 -8.59 -22.59
CA LYS A 86 -11.18 -7.62 -23.20
C LYS A 86 -11.19 -6.29 -22.47
N HIS A 87 -12.37 -5.78 -22.10
CA HIS A 87 -12.47 -4.54 -21.36
C HIS A 87 -11.85 -4.63 -19.99
N PHE A 88 -12.10 -5.75 -19.29
CA PHE A 88 -11.51 -6.02 -18.00
C PHE A 88 -9.98 -6.10 -18.10
N ASN A 89 -9.42 -6.79 -19.10
CA ASN A 89 -7.97 -6.84 -19.30
C ASN A 89 -7.34 -5.43 -19.40
N VAL A 90 -8.00 -4.51 -20.12
CA VAL A 90 -7.55 -3.11 -20.23
C VAL A 90 -7.76 -2.32 -18.94
N SER A 91 -8.73 -2.69 -18.10
CA SER A 91 -8.98 -2.01 -16.82
C SER A 91 -7.94 -2.40 -15.77
N VAL A 92 -7.48 -3.66 -15.77
CA VAL A 92 -6.38 -4.13 -14.91
C VAL A 92 -5.15 -3.24 -15.06
N ASP A 93 -4.73 -2.91 -16.30
CA ASP A 93 -3.60 -2.01 -16.58
C ASP A 93 -3.79 -0.55 -16.09
N ARG A 94 -5.03 -0.10 -15.90
CA ARG A 94 -5.36 1.32 -15.67
C ARG A 94 -5.69 1.66 -14.23
N GLU A 95 -6.11 0.67 -13.45
CA GLU A 95 -6.56 0.87 -12.08
C GLU A 95 -5.37 1.03 -11.13
N GLN A 96 -5.58 1.78 -10.04
CA GLN A 96 -4.55 1.93 -9.02
C GLN A 96 -4.39 0.61 -8.28
N ALA A 97 -3.17 0.07 -8.30
CA ALA A 97 -2.84 -1.19 -7.68
C ALA A 97 -2.68 -1.03 -6.15
N GLY A 98 -3.79 -0.86 -5.43
CA GLY A 98 -3.79 -0.70 -3.97
C GLY A 98 -3.10 -1.87 -3.26
N LEU A 99 -3.30 -3.08 -3.77
CA LEU A 99 -2.57 -4.28 -3.31
C LEU A 99 -1.06 -4.18 -3.54
N ALA A 100 -0.60 -3.64 -4.66
CA ALA A 100 0.84 -3.43 -4.92
C ALA A 100 1.45 -2.41 -3.93
N VAL A 101 0.71 -1.34 -3.62
CA VAL A 101 1.12 -0.35 -2.62
C VAL A 101 1.30 -1.00 -1.25
N LEU A 102 0.36 -1.86 -0.84
CA LEU A 102 0.45 -2.59 0.42
C LEU A 102 1.67 -3.51 0.47
N MET A 103 1.91 -4.28 -0.60
CA MET A 103 3.08 -5.16 -0.67
C MET A 103 4.39 -4.36 -0.61
N SER A 104 4.48 -3.24 -1.33
CA SER A 104 5.65 -2.36 -1.30
C SER A 104 5.94 -1.83 0.11
N HIS A 105 4.92 -1.37 0.85
CA HIS A 105 5.12 -0.89 2.22
C HIS A 105 5.42 -2.03 3.21
N ALA A 106 4.90 -3.24 2.97
CA ALA A 106 5.24 -4.40 3.80
C ALA A 106 6.73 -4.75 3.66
N ALA A 107 7.26 -4.70 2.43
CA ALA A 107 8.69 -4.84 2.13
C ALA A 107 9.58 -3.83 2.87
N GLU A 108 9.13 -2.57 2.95
CA GLU A 108 9.86 -1.49 3.62
C GLU A 108 9.99 -1.74 5.13
N ILE A 109 9.00 -2.40 5.73
CA ILE A 109 8.96 -2.71 7.16
C ILE A 109 9.71 -4.02 7.48
N ASP A 110 9.47 -5.08 6.70
CA ASP A 110 10.09 -6.39 6.90
C ASP A 110 10.53 -7.02 5.57
N SER A 111 11.62 -6.49 5.01
CA SER A 111 12.22 -6.98 3.77
C SER A 111 12.60 -8.48 3.77
N ALA A 112 12.76 -9.11 4.94
CA ALA A 112 13.12 -10.52 5.04
C ALA A 112 11.90 -11.43 4.89
N ALA A 113 10.76 -11.05 5.49
CA ALA A 113 9.50 -11.77 5.32
C ALA A 113 8.88 -11.54 3.93
N PHE A 114 9.18 -10.37 3.34
CA PHE A 114 8.56 -9.86 2.13
C PHE A 114 9.57 -9.77 0.96
N SER A 115 10.57 -10.65 0.91
CA SER A 115 11.46 -10.72 -0.24
C SER A 115 10.66 -11.19 -1.48
N GLN A 116 10.75 -10.43 -2.60
CA GLN A 116 10.07 -10.66 -3.90
C GLN A 116 8.62 -10.16 -4.04
N ASP A 117 8.24 -9.10 -3.32
CA ASP A 117 6.88 -8.56 -3.35
C ASP A 117 6.40 -8.00 -4.69
N SER A 118 7.21 -7.16 -5.34
CA SER A 118 6.82 -6.60 -6.64
C SER A 118 6.66 -7.74 -7.64
N GLU A 119 7.60 -8.69 -7.65
CA GLU A 119 7.53 -9.87 -8.53
C GLU A 119 6.28 -10.71 -8.26
N THR A 120 5.82 -10.79 -7.00
CA THR A 120 4.61 -11.54 -6.63
C THR A 120 3.35 -10.89 -7.19
N TYR A 121 3.18 -9.57 -6.99
CA TYR A 121 2.02 -8.86 -7.53
C TYR A 121 2.04 -8.81 -9.05
N ASP A 122 3.22 -8.54 -9.65
CA ASP A 122 3.40 -8.52 -11.10
C ASP A 122 3.07 -9.89 -11.72
N ALA A 123 3.46 -10.99 -11.08
CA ALA A 123 3.13 -12.35 -11.53
C ALA A 123 1.63 -12.65 -11.41
N TYR A 124 0.99 -12.19 -10.32
CA TYR A 124 -0.44 -12.30 -10.13
C TYR A 124 -1.22 -11.58 -11.23
N GLU A 125 -0.90 -10.30 -11.45
CA GLU A 125 -1.53 -9.45 -12.46
C GLU A 125 -1.33 -10.05 -13.86
N LYS A 126 -0.11 -10.46 -14.18
CA LYS A 126 0.20 -11.09 -15.47
C LYS A 126 -0.57 -12.38 -15.72
N LYS A 127 -0.75 -13.23 -14.70
CA LYS A 127 -1.57 -14.45 -14.83
C LYS A 127 -3.03 -14.09 -15.11
N LEU A 128 -3.59 -13.12 -14.37
CA LEU A 128 -4.96 -12.65 -14.57
C LEU A 128 -5.14 -12.08 -15.98
N GLN A 129 -4.25 -11.19 -16.41
CA GLN A 129 -4.26 -10.60 -17.75
C GLN A 129 -4.16 -11.65 -18.85
N GLN A 130 -3.30 -12.65 -18.68
CA GLN A 130 -3.17 -13.74 -19.64
C GLN A 130 -4.48 -14.52 -19.76
N ALA A 131 -5.13 -14.87 -18.64
CA ALA A 131 -6.42 -15.54 -18.65
C ALA A 131 -7.50 -14.70 -19.36
N LEU A 132 -7.58 -13.40 -19.06
CA LEU A 132 -8.54 -12.49 -19.70
C LEU A 132 -8.26 -12.29 -21.19
N GLN A 133 -6.99 -12.24 -21.59
CA GLN A 133 -6.58 -12.14 -22.98
C GLN A 133 -6.95 -13.40 -23.75
N ASP A 134 -6.75 -14.59 -23.17
CA ASP A 134 -7.11 -15.86 -23.78
C ASP A 134 -8.63 -15.94 -24.00
N ILE A 135 -9.43 -15.59 -22.97
CA ILE A 135 -10.90 -15.49 -23.07
C ILE A 135 -11.31 -14.46 -24.12
N GLY A 136 -10.70 -13.27 -24.12
CA GLY A 136 -11.05 -12.22 -25.07
C GLY A 136 -10.72 -12.59 -26.52
N SER A 137 -9.63 -13.31 -26.75
CA SER A 137 -9.14 -13.65 -28.09
C SER A 137 -9.84 -14.82 -28.75
N GLY A 138 -10.47 -15.70 -27.99
CA GLY A 138 -11.19 -16.85 -28.53
C GLY A 138 -12.51 -16.48 -29.22
N SER A 139 -13.28 -17.50 -29.61
CA SER A 139 -14.51 -17.35 -30.39
C SER A 139 -15.60 -18.30 -29.92
N GLY A 140 -16.86 -17.86 -29.99
CA GLY A 140 -18.02 -18.67 -29.58
C GLY A 140 -18.19 -18.75 -28.06
N ALA A 141 -18.87 -19.78 -27.58
CA ALA A 141 -19.03 -20.08 -26.16
C ALA A 141 -17.67 -20.18 -25.45
N LEU A 142 -17.64 -19.93 -24.14
CA LEU A 142 -16.44 -20.20 -23.35
C LEU A 142 -16.19 -21.72 -23.32
N SER A 143 -14.93 -22.09 -23.47
CA SER A 143 -14.45 -23.44 -23.29
C SER A 143 -14.38 -23.81 -21.81
N GLU A 144 -14.32 -25.11 -21.51
CA GLU A 144 -14.19 -25.60 -20.14
C GLU A 144 -12.95 -25.01 -19.43
N ALA A 145 -11.84 -24.84 -20.16
CA ALA A 145 -10.63 -24.21 -19.64
C ALA A 145 -10.84 -22.71 -19.32
N GLU A 146 -11.57 -21.99 -20.17
CA GLU A 146 -11.91 -20.58 -19.94
C GLU A 146 -12.84 -20.43 -18.72
N HIS A 147 -13.84 -21.32 -18.56
CA HIS A 147 -14.67 -21.35 -17.35
C HIS A 147 -13.87 -21.64 -16.09
N ALA A 148 -12.94 -22.59 -16.14
CA ALA A 148 -12.07 -22.90 -15.02
C ALA A 148 -11.20 -21.69 -14.64
N ALA A 149 -10.66 -20.97 -15.62
CA ALA A 149 -9.86 -19.77 -15.38
C ALA A 149 -10.66 -18.63 -14.72
N VAL A 150 -11.90 -18.39 -15.17
CA VAL A 150 -12.82 -17.41 -14.54
C VAL A 150 -13.11 -17.82 -13.09
N SER A 151 -13.41 -19.09 -12.85
CA SER A 151 -13.72 -19.60 -11.51
C SER A 151 -12.51 -19.54 -10.56
N GLU A 152 -11.30 -19.80 -11.07
CA GLU A 152 -10.05 -19.67 -10.33
C GLU A 152 -9.80 -18.21 -9.93
N ALA A 153 -9.94 -17.27 -10.87
CA ALA A 153 -9.79 -15.84 -10.61
C ALA A 153 -10.83 -15.33 -9.59
N GLN A 154 -12.09 -15.76 -9.71
CA GLN A 154 -13.14 -15.40 -8.77
C GLN A 154 -12.83 -15.91 -7.36
N SER A 155 -12.36 -17.16 -7.24
CA SER A 155 -11.96 -17.74 -5.95
C SER A 155 -10.79 -16.97 -5.32
N SER A 156 -9.84 -16.51 -6.13
CA SER A 156 -8.77 -15.63 -5.68
C SER A 156 -9.31 -14.29 -5.16
N PHE A 157 -10.21 -13.63 -5.89
CA PHE A 157 -10.78 -12.35 -5.45
C PHE A 157 -11.57 -12.47 -4.15
N VAL A 158 -12.33 -13.54 -3.98
CA VAL A 158 -13.04 -13.83 -2.72
C VAL A 158 -12.05 -13.97 -1.58
N SER A 159 -10.98 -14.77 -1.76
CA SER A 159 -9.96 -14.96 -0.73
C SER A 159 -9.25 -13.65 -0.37
N LEU A 160 -8.86 -12.84 -1.35
CA LEU A 160 -8.23 -11.54 -1.13
C LEU A 160 -9.19 -10.57 -0.42
N THR A 161 -10.46 -10.52 -0.84
CA THR A 161 -11.49 -9.67 -0.21
C THR A 161 -11.72 -10.05 1.24
N GLU A 162 -11.76 -11.35 1.55
CA GLU A 162 -11.88 -11.84 2.93
C GLU A 162 -10.70 -11.37 3.79
N LEU A 163 -9.47 -11.52 3.29
CA LEU A 163 -8.26 -11.04 3.99
C LEU A 163 -8.28 -9.53 4.20
N MET A 164 -8.69 -8.75 3.20
CA MET A 164 -8.80 -7.29 3.31
C MET A 164 -9.91 -6.85 4.26
N SER A 165 -10.95 -7.66 4.47
CA SER A 165 -12.03 -7.34 5.40
C SER A 165 -11.63 -7.49 6.87
N ALA A 166 -10.53 -8.20 7.16
CA ALA A 166 -9.94 -8.29 8.49
C ALA A 166 -9.30 -6.97 8.96
N PHE A 167 -9.04 -6.03 8.04
CA PHE A 167 -8.48 -4.72 8.38
C PHE A 167 -9.50 -3.82 9.08
N HIS A 168 -9.06 -3.04 10.07
CA HIS A 168 -9.93 -2.18 10.87
C HIS A 168 -10.08 -0.77 10.27
N TYR A 169 -11.13 -0.57 9.47
CA TYR A 169 -11.37 0.67 8.73
C TYR A 169 -11.83 1.87 9.59
N GLU A 170 -12.20 1.67 10.85
CA GLU A 170 -12.68 2.75 11.73
C GLU A 170 -11.56 3.69 12.23
N MET A 171 -10.31 3.47 11.81
CA MET A 171 -9.12 4.24 12.17
C MET A 171 -8.90 5.51 11.34
N GLU A 172 -9.78 5.79 10.37
CA GLU A 172 -9.65 6.94 9.46
C GLU A 172 -9.56 8.27 10.22
N GLY A 173 -8.55 9.08 9.89
CA GLY A 173 -8.35 10.39 10.49
C GLY A 173 -7.74 10.41 11.89
N ASP A 174 -7.49 9.26 12.53
CA ASP A 174 -6.74 9.21 13.79
C ASP A 174 -5.23 9.16 13.55
N ARG A 175 -4.54 10.24 13.91
CA ARG A 175 -3.09 10.38 13.75
C ARG A 175 -2.31 9.29 14.47
N ASN A 176 -2.78 8.82 15.64
CA ASN A 176 -2.07 7.78 16.38
C ASN A 176 -2.19 6.42 15.67
N SER A 177 -3.35 6.13 15.10
CA SER A 177 -3.56 4.95 14.27
C SER A 177 -2.69 4.97 13.01
N MET A 178 -2.55 6.10 12.32
CA MET A 178 -1.62 6.22 11.17
C MET A 178 -0.17 5.94 11.56
N VAL A 179 0.28 6.43 12.72
CA VAL A 179 1.62 6.10 13.24
C VAL A 179 1.75 4.61 13.54
N ARG A 180 0.71 3.95 14.08
CA ARG A 180 0.73 2.49 14.33
C ARG A 180 0.84 1.70 13.03
N LEU A 181 0.04 2.06 12.02
CA LEU A 181 0.08 1.46 10.69
C LEU A 181 1.45 1.60 10.05
N ALA A 182 2.06 2.79 10.08
CA ALA A 182 3.39 3.01 9.52
C ALA A 182 4.50 2.16 10.19
N ASN A 183 4.27 1.69 11.42
CA ASN A 183 5.19 0.80 12.14
C ASN A 183 4.82 -0.70 12.01
N GLY A 184 3.88 -1.05 11.13
CA GLY A 184 3.51 -2.44 10.85
C GLY A 184 2.49 -3.04 11.81
N HIS A 185 1.95 -2.27 12.75
CA HIS A 185 0.97 -2.79 13.69
C HIS A 185 -0.39 -2.99 13.03
N ASP A 186 -1.06 -4.08 13.39
CA ASP A 186 -2.45 -4.42 13.02
C ASP A 186 -2.70 -4.77 11.54
N TRP A 187 -1.67 -4.75 10.67
CA TRP A 187 -1.86 -5.05 9.24
C TRP A 187 -0.77 -5.92 8.60
N ILE A 188 0.42 -6.06 9.20
CA ILE A 188 1.52 -6.81 8.58
C ILE A 188 1.20 -8.31 8.42
N ASP A 189 0.46 -8.88 9.37
CA ASP A 189 -0.01 -10.27 9.27
C ASP A 189 -1.02 -10.43 8.12
N ILE A 190 -1.90 -9.43 7.92
CA ILE A 190 -2.82 -9.39 6.79
C ILE A 190 -2.04 -9.31 5.47
N ALA A 191 -1.03 -8.44 5.40
CA ALA A 191 -0.17 -8.34 4.23
C ALA A 191 0.57 -9.66 3.92
N SER A 192 1.03 -10.39 4.94
CA SER A 192 1.66 -11.70 4.75
C SER A 192 0.69 -12.72 4.15
N GLU A 193 -0.54 -12.78 4.67
CA GLU A 193 -1.57 -13.68 4.11
C GLU A 193 -2.00 -13.25 2.69
N LEU A 194 -2.10 -11.95 2.41
CA LEU A 194 -2.34 -11.42 1.06
C LEU A 194 -1.22 -11.87 0.11
N GLN A 195 0.04 -11.72 0.51
CA GLN A 195 1.19 -12.13 -0.30
C GLN A 195 1.13 -13.63 -0.61
N LYS A 196 0.79 -14.48 0.36
CA LYS A 196 0.60 -15.93 0.15
C LYS A 196 -0.54 -16.22 -0.81
N ALA A 197 -1.69 -15.54 -0.66
CA ALA A 197 -2.82 -15.71 -1.56
C ALA A 197 -2.48 -15.31 -3.00
N LEU A 198 -1.74 -14.22 -3.20
CA LEU A 198 -1.23 -13.78 -4.50
C LEU A 198 -0.29 -14.83 -5.11
N LYS A 199 0.68 -15.35 -4.33
CA LYS A 199 1.62 -16.42 -4.74
C LYS A 199 0.90 -17.69 -5.16
N ASN A 200 -0.07 -18.13 -4.35
CA ASN A 200 -0.86 -19.32 -4.62
C ASN A 200 -1.62 -19.21 -5.95
N TYR A 201 -2.20 -18.03 -6.24
CA TYR A 201 -2.83 -17.80 -7.53
C TYR A 201 -1.80 -17.73 -8.65
N ALA A 202 -0.70 -16.98 -8.49
CA ALA A 202 0.34 -16.85 -9.51
C ALA A 202 1.04 -18.19 -9.85
N GLY A 203 0.99 -19.17 -8.95
CA GLY A 203 1.65 -20.47 -9.09
C GLY A 203 3.15 -20.43 -8.75
N SER A 204 3.55 -19.50 -7.88
CA SER A 204 4.92 -19.22 -7.47
C SER A 204 5.18 -19.54 -6.00
#